data_AF-A0A961GXQ9-F1
#
_entry.id   AF-A0A961GXQ9-F1
#
_cell.length_a   1.000
_cell.length_b   1.000
_cell.length_c   1.000
_cell.angle_alpha   90.00
_cell.angle_beta   90.00
_cell.angle_gamma   90.00
#
_symmetry.space_group_name_H-M   'P 1'
#
loop_
_entity.id
_entity.type
_entity.pdbx_description
1 polymer ?
#
loop_
_entity_poly.entity_id
_entity_poly.type
_entity_poly.pdbx_seq_one_letter_code
_entity_poly.pdbx_strand_id
1 'polypeptide(L)'
;ASSQAQAAMTYTEGDLLLAFRQTGNSTTYMVNLGSAAGFRDQTGTVADIGITGLAADMAATFGAGWYSDNTIFASIVAGSGVNGAVLIPGDGTSTTPPNQSKSIYVSKSGTGSALDTPFSNLAAATVRTMAGTIGSTFGGVYAAGTATGNNSAGTLISTSVTNDYTDLIPPTAANYFGGLTASTEVNPNGTFDLYRILANNTGATDSVANGVSQYQGAFTISSGGVVSFNSDVASAVPEPSRFVLLGLGLSGLLMRRRRRKA
;
A
#
# COMPACT_ATOMS: atom_id res chain seq x y z
N ALA A 1 18.64 31.23 18.31
CA ALA A 1 17.69 30.25 17.74
C ALA A 1 17.65 29.06 18.69
N SER A 2 16.50 28.78 19.32
CA SER A 2 16.33 27.57 20.12
C SER A 2 16.33 26.37 19.17
N SER A 3 17.26 25.44 19.34
CA SER A 3 17.18 24.12 18.71
C SER A 3 15.97 23.41 19.30
N GLN A 4 14.85 23.34 18.57
CA GLN A 4 13.79 22.42 18.94
C GLN A 4 14.37 21.02 18.80
N ALA A 5 14.39 20.26 19.91
CA ALA A 5 14.76 18.86 19.87
C ALA A 5 13.76 18.14 18.96
N GLN A 6 14.20 17.73 17.78
CA GLN A 6 13.37 16.96 16.87
C GLN A 6 13.19 15.54 17.44
N ALA A 7 11.97 15.04 17.40
CA ALA A 7 11.64 13.72 17.94
C ALA A 7 12.31 12.60 17.13
N ALA A 8 12.72 11.53 17.82
CA ALA A 8 13.12 10.30 17.16
C ALA A 8 11.93 9.65 16.47
N MET A 9 12.16 9.04 15.31
CA MET A 9 11.11 8.32 14.60
C MET A 9 10.76 7.00 15.29
N THR A 10 9.49 6.64 15.28
CA THR A 10 9.02 5.33 15.76
C THR A 10 8.57 4.47 14.58
N TYR A 11 9.07 3.24 14.55
CA TYR A 11 8.68 2.23 13.57
C TYR A 11 8.31 0.95 14.29
N THR A 12 7.14 0.41 13.95
CA THR A 12 6.78 -0.97 14.26
C THR A 12 6.84 -1.78 12.99
N GLU A 13 7.40 -2.99 13.06
CA GLU A 13 7.41 -3.87 11.90
C GLU A 13 5.99 -4.15 11.40
N GLY A 14 5.80 -4.03 10.08
CA GLY A 14 4.47 -4.06 9.46
C GLY A 14 3.79 -2.69 9.32
N ASP A 15 4.40 -1.61 9.80
CA ASP A 15 4.00 -0.25 9.44
C ASP A 15 4.25 0.04 7.96
N LEU A 16 3.29 0.70 7.31
CA LEU A 16 3.39 1.21 5.96
C LEU A 16 4.26 2.47 5.94
N LEU A 17 5.33 2.42 5.16
CA LEU A 17 6.20 3.55 4.90
C LEU A 17 5.91 4.07 3.49
N LEU A 18 5.48 5.32 3.38
CA LEU A 18 5.37 6.06 2.13
C LEU A 18 6.67 6.84 1.93
N ALA A 19 7.36 6.59 0.82
CA ALA A 19 8.58 7.30 0.47
C ALA A 19 8.39 8.12 -0.80
N PHE A 20 9.15 9.20 -0.89
CA PHE A 20 9.23 10.08 -2.05
C PHE A 20 10.69 10.29 -2.40
N ARG A 21 11.03 10.14 -3.66
CA ARG A 21 12.35 10.48 -4.21
C ARG A 21 12.19 11.30 -5.48
N GLN A 22 13.22 12.05 -5.82
CA GLN A 22 13.28 12.80 -7.06
C GLN A 22 14.52 12.37 -7.85
N THR A 23 14.38 12.18 -9.17
CA THR A 23 15.52 11.86 -10.04
C THR A 23 16.59 12.95 -9.91
N GLY A 24 17.82 12.53 -9.56
CA GLY A 24 18.95 13.44 -9.39
C GLY A 24 19.02 14.13 -8.02
N ASN A 25 18.06 13.90 -7.12
CA ASN A 25 18.12 14.37 -5.74
C ASN A 25 18.77 13.29 -4.85
N SER A 26 19.59 13.72 -3.89
CA SER A 26 20.27 12.83 -2.94
C SER A 26 19.44 12.53 -1.68
N THR A 27 18.16 12.89 -1.66
CA THR A 27 17.31 12.79 -0.48
C THR A 27 16.00 12.09 -0.80
N THR A 28 15.64 11.14 0.05
CA THR A 28 14.34 10.50 0.08
C THR A 28 13.57 11.03 1.30
N TYR A 29 12.37 11.56 1.08
CA TYR A 29 11.45 11.88 2.17
C TYR A 29 10.59 10.66 2.47
N MET A 30 10.46 10.30 3.74
CA MET A 30 9.71 9.13 4.16
C MET A 30 8.75 9.48 5.27
N VAL A 31 7.57 8.85 5.25
CA VAL A 31 6.54 9.02 6.26
C VAL A 31 5.94 7.68 6.66
N ASN A 32 5.76 7.46 7.96
CA ASN A 32 5.03 6.31 8.48
C ASN A 32 3.52 6.60 8.46
N LEU A 33 2.77 5.79 7.72
CA LEU A 33 1.31 5.86 7.62
C LEU A 33 0.59 5.06 8.73
N GLY A 34 1.34 4.26 9.49
CA GLY A 34 0.85 3.36 10.53
C GLY A 34 0.75 1.90 10.05
N SER A 35 0.22 1.05 10.93
CA SER A 35 0.15 -0.39 10.71
C SER A 35 -0.64 -0.78 9.45
N ALA A 36 -0.09 -1.67 8.64
CA ALA A 36 -0.78 -2.20 7.45
C ALA A 36 -2.13 -2.87 7.76
N ALA A 37 -2.30 -3.47 8.95
CA ALA A 37 -3.59 -4.01 9.39
C ALA A 37 -4.70 -2.96 9.42
N GLY A 38 -4.37 -1.71 9.77
CA GLY A 38 -5.33 -0.60 9.82
C GLY A 38 -5.89 -0.21 8.46
N PHE A 39 -5.26 -0.63 7.36
CA PHE A 39 -5.72 -0.38 6.00
C PHE A 39 -6.29 -1.63 5.34
N ARG A 40 -5.68 -2.79 5.56
CA ARG A 40 -6.15 -4.09 5.05
C ARG A 40 -7.58 -4.40 5.53
N ASP A 41 -7.85 -4.17 6.80
CA ASP A 41 -9.16 -4.49 7.42
C ASP A 41 -10.15 -3.33 7.32
N GLN A 42 -9.76 -2.23 6.67
CA GLN A 42 -10.59 -1.07 6.53
C GLN A 42 -11.77 -1.36 5.61
N THR A 43 -12.93 -0.80 5.95
CA THR A 43 -14.11 -0.80 5.08
C THR A 43 -14.46 0.64 4.71
N GLY A 44 -14.75 0.87 3.43
CA GLY A 44 -14.99 2.19 2.86
C GLY A 44 -13.73 3.07 2.74
N THR A 45 -13.94 4.38 2.78
CA THR A 45 -12.92 5.41 2.56
C THR A 45 -12.47 6.08 3.86
N VAL A 46 -11.15 6.18 4.05
CA VAL A 46 -10.50 7.07 5.02
C VAL A 46 -10.05 8.31 4.28
N ALA A 47 -10.79 9.41 4.46
CA ALA A 47 -10.54 10.66 3.74
C ALA A 47 -9.25 11.37 4.17
N ASP A 48 -8.83 11.20 5.43
CA ASP A 48 -7.59 11.74 5.97
C ASP A 48 -7.02 10.77 7.00
N ILE A 49 -5.81 10.29 6.74
CA ILE A 49 -5.10 9.34 7.61
C ILE A 49 -4.43 10.07 8.80
N GLY A 50 -4.46 11.41 8.82
CA GLY A 50 -3.93 12.22 9.92
C GLY A 50 -2.45 12.55 9.77
N ILE A 51 -1.91 12.47 8.55
CA ILE A 51 -0.53 12.88 8.25
C ILE A 51 -0.50 14.39 7.99
N THR A 52 -0.04 15.15 8.97
CA THR A 52 0.05 16.61 8.88
C THR A 52 1.43 17.06 8.39
N GLY A 53 1.48 18.18 7.66
CA GLY A 53 2.75 18.82 7.27
C GLY A 53 3.45 18.24 6.04
N LEU A 54 2.91 17.17 5.44
CA LEU A 54 3.47 16.52 4.26
C LEU A 54 3.74 17.51 3.12
N ALA A 55 2.77 18.34 2.73
CA ALA A 55 2.96 19.30 1.65
C ALA A 55 4.03 20.36 1.96
N ALA A 56 4.19 20.74 3.22
CA ALA A 56 5.22 21.70 3.63
C ALA A 56 6.62 21.08 3.51
N ASP A 57 6.79 19.84 3.98
CA ASP A 57 8.06 19.12 3.82
C ASP A 57 8.39 18.83 2.36
N MET A 58 7.40 18.41 1.57
CA MET A 58 7.58 18.15 0.14
C MET A 58 7.96 19.42 -0.61
N ALA A 59 7.32 20.56 -0.31
CA ALA A 59 7.68 21.84 -0.90
C ALA A 59 9.08 22.31 -0.48
N ALA A 60 9.47 22.08 0.78
CA ALA A 60 10.81 22.41 1.27
C ALA A 60 11.91 21.51 0.67
N THR A 61 11.60 20.23 0.42
CA THR A 61 12.57 19.23 -0.04
C THR A 61 12.71 19.22 -1.57
N PHE A 62 11.58 19.30 -2.29
CA PHE A 62 11.53 19.12 -3.74
C PHE A 62 10.98 20.35 -4.51
N GLY A 63 10.58 21.40 -3.79
CA GLY A 63 10.07 22.65 -4.38
C GLY A 63 8.55 22.72 -4.49
N ALA A 64 8.02 23.93 -4.68
CA ALA A 64 6.56 24.20 -4.67
C ALA A 64 5.75 23.46 -5.75
N GLY A 65 6.42 22.98 -6.81
CA GLY A 65 5.81 22.19 -7.89
C GLY A 65 5.81 20.68 -7.68
N TRP A 66 6.20 20.20 -6.49
CA TRP A 66 6.44 18.78 -6.20
C TRP A 66 5.30 17.85 -6.64
N TYR A 67 4.05 18.26 -6.45
CA TYR A 67 2.89 17.41 -6.75
C TYR A 67 2.70 17.13 -8.25
N SER A 68 3.15 18.04 -9.10
CA SER A 68 3.06 17.92 -10.57
C SER A 68 4.39 17.56 -11.23
N ASP A 69 5.47 17.40 -10.44
CA ASP A 69 6.79 17.12 -10.97
C ASP A 69 6.91 15.62 -11.35
N ASN A 70 7.03 15.36 -12.64
CA ASN A 70 7.17 14.00 -13.20
C ASN A 70 8.52 13.34 -12.90
N THR A 71 9.47 14.06 -12.29
CA THR A 71 10.73 13.51 -11.80
C THR A 71 10.63 13.02 -10.36
N ILE A 72 9.51 13.28 -9.68
CA ILE A 72 9.23 12.77 -8.34
C ILE A 72 8.43 11.48 -8.43
N PHE A 73 8.88 10.50 -7.66
CA PHE A 73 8.31 9.18 -7.55
C PHE A 73 8.02 8.90 -6.09
N ALA A 74 6.90 8.23 -5.84
CA ALA A 74 6.48 7.82 -4.53
C ALA A 74 6.05 6.36 -4.54
N SER A 75 6.19 5.68 -3.40
CA SER A 75 5.66 4.34 -3.23
C SER A 75 5.54 3.97 -1.75
N ILE A 76 4.64 3.03 -1.48
CA ILE A 76 4.23 2.60 -0.14
C ILE A 76 4.66 1.14 0.03
N VAL A 77 5.37 0.85 1.11
CA VAL A 77 5.84 -0.50 1.42
C VAL A 77 5.67 -0.84 2.89
N ALA A 78 5.38 -2.10 3.19
CA ALA A 78 5.58 -2.71 4.51
C ALA A 78 6.05 -4.15 4.37
N GLY A 79 6.79 -4.61 5.37
CA GLY A 79 7.18 -6.01 5.52
C GLY A 79 6.97 -6.44 6.97
N SER A 80 6.51 -7.67 7.16
CA SER A 80 6.34 -8.27 8.49
C SER A 80 6.81 -9.72 8.52
N GLY A 81 7.28 -10.14 9.71
CA GLY A 81 7.60 -11.51 10.06
C GLY A 81 9.10 -11.83 10.03
N VAL A 82 10.00 -10.89 10.32
CA VAL A 82 11.43 -11.22 10.54
C VAL A 82 11.73 -11.61 11.99
N ASN A 83 12.50 -12.70 12.16
CA ASN A 83 13.23 -13.06 13.39
C ASN A 83 12.45 -12.92 14.71
N GLY A 84 11.20 -13.39 14.77
CA GLY A 84 10.41 -13.35 16.01
C GLY A 84 9.67 -12.02 16.27
N ALA A 85 9.59 -11.15 15.27
CA ALA A 85 8.80 -9.94 15.31
C ALA A 85 7.28 -10.18 15.35
N VAL A 86 6.55 -9.11 15.68
CA VAL A 86 5.08 -9.09 15.73
C VAL A 86 4.53 -9.40 14.35
N LEU A 87 3.78 -10.50 14.24
CA LEU A 87 2.99 -10.80 13.06
C LEU A 87 1.86 -9.78 12.94
N ILE A 88 1.62 -9.27 11.73
CA ILE A 88 0.40 -8.52 11.46
C ILE A 88 -0.79 -9.48 11.69
N PRO A 89 -1.70 -9.17 12.63
CA PRO A 89 -2.85 -10.04 12.91
C PRO A 89 -3.61 -10.33 11.61
N GLY A 90 -3.93 -11.59 11.33
CA GLY A 90 -4.60 -11.98 10.07
C GLY A 90 -3.66 -12.37 8.92
N ASP A 91 -2.34 -12.11 8.98
CA ASP A 91 -1.36 -12.54 7.97
C ASP A 91 -0.90 -14.01 8.11
N GLY A 92 -1.67 -14.80 8.87
CA GLY A 92 -1.40 -16.19 9.23
C GLY A 92 -0.67 -16.33 10.57
N THR A 93 -0.78 -17.50 11.20
CA THR A 93 -0.43 -17.71 12.61
C THR A 93 0.73 -18.66 12.83
N SER A 94 1.46 -19.07 11.79
CA SER A 94 2.63 -19.89 12.02
C SER A 94 3.69 -19.04 12.72
N THR A 95 4.01 -19.37 13.96
CA THR A 95 4.99 -18.65 14.80
C THR A 95 6.34 -19.37 14.85
N THR A 96 6.43 -20.59 14.29
CA THR A 96 7.63 -21.42 14.34
C THR A 96 8.46 -21.30 13.05
N PRO A 97 9.75 -20.94 13.14
CA PRO A 97 10.66 -21.07 12.01
C PRO A 97 10.69 -22.53 11.49
N PRO A 98 10.82 -22.77 10.18
CA PRO A 98 10.94 -21.78 9.09
C PRO A 98 9.58 -21.31 8.54
N ASN A 99 8.47 -21.75 9.13
CA ASN A 99 7.12 -21.57 8.60
C ASN A 99 6.47 -20.24 8.97
N GLN A 100 7.18 -19.37 9.70
CA GLN A 100 6.68 -18.06 10.09
C GLN A 100 6.02 -17.33 8.93
N SER A 101 4.75 -16.98 9.13
CA SER A 101 3.98 -16.20 8.17
C SER A 101 4.70 -14.88 7.92
N LYS A 102 5.04 -14.61 6.66
CA LYS A 102 5.60 -13.33 6.25
C LYS A 102 4.69 -12.69 5.23
N SER A 103 4.55 -11.39 5.35
CA SER A 103 3.73 -10.59 4.45
C SER A 103 4.49 -9.38 3.97
N ILE A 104 4.11 -8.97 2.76
CA ILE A 104 4.59 -7.75 2.12
C ILE A 104 3.38 -6.96 1.69
N TYR A 105 3.43 -5.67 1.93
CA TYR A 105 2.52 -4.71 1.35
C TYR A 105 3.34 -3.82 0.43
N VAL A 106 2.84 -3.60 -0.77
CA VAL A 106 3.53 -2.77 -1.76
C VAL A 106 2.50 -2.04 -2.62
N SER A 107 2.73 -0.76 -2.88
CA SER A 107 1.92 -0.01 -3.83
C SER A 107 2.35 -0.27 -5.27
N LYS A 108 1.40 -0.07 -6.17
CA LYS A 108 1.64 0.01 -7.59
C LYS A 108 0.85 1.18 -8.17
N SER A 109 1.33 1.76 -9.28
CA SER A 109 0.51 2.65 -10.09
C SER A 109 -0.73 1.91 -10.56
N GLY A 110 -1.90 2.46 -10.26
CA GLY A 110 -3.17 1.88 -10.66
C GLY A 110 -4.27 2.92 -10.79
N THR A 111 -5.51 2.44 -10.89
CA THR A 111 -6.70 3.27 -11.07
C THR A 111 -7.64 3.20 -9.88
N GLY A 112 -7.20 2.64 -8.74
CA GLY A 112 -8.06 2.39 -7.58
C GLY A 112 -8.96 1.19 -7.77
N SER A 113 -8.53 0.20 -8.55
CA SER A 113 -9.36 -0.94 -8.90
C SER A 113 -8.51 -2.18 -9.06
N ALA A 114 -8.97 -3.32 -8.52
CA ALA A 114 -8.30 -4.62 -8.57
C ALA A 114 -8.25 -5.25 -9.99
N LEU A 115 -7.99 -4.45 -11.03
CA LEU A 115 -7.97 -4.86 -12.42
C LEU A 115 -6.68 -5.59 -12.80
N ASP A 116 -5.62 -5.47 -12.00
CA ASP A 116 -4.39 -6.19 -12.25
C ASP A 116 -4.54 -7.68 -11.97
N THR A 117 -4.08 -8.51 -12.91
CA THR A 117 -3.93 -9.94 -12.69
C THR A 117 -2.65 -10.18 -11.88
N PRO A 118 -2.75 -10.62 -10.62
CA PRO A 118 -1.58 -10.81 -9.78
C PRO A 118 -0.73 -11.99 -10.29
N PHE A 119 0.58 -11.94 -10.05
CA PHE A 119 1.41 -13.11 -10.27
C PHE A 119 0.97 -14.21 -9.30
N SER A 120 0.62 -15.36 -9.88
CA SER A 120 0.37 -16.57 -9.10
C SER A 120 1.68 -17.32 -8.88
N ASN A 121 1.97 -17.69 -7.64
CA ASN A 121 3.10 -18.54 -7.22
C ASN A 121 4.44 -17.81 -7.01
N LEU A 122 4.44 -16.62 -6.39
CA LEU A 122 5.68 -16.06 -5.85
C LEU A 122 6.33 -17.08 -4.89
N ALA A 123 7.63 -17.31 -5.07
CA ALA A 123 8.37 -18.20 -4.20
C ALA A 123 8.39 -17.65 -2.77
N ALA A 124 8.10 -18.51 -1.79
CA ALA A 124 8.08 -18.12 -0.38
C ALA A 124 9.42 -17.54 0.10
N ALA A 125 10.55 -18.02 -0.45
CA ALA A 125 11.86 -17.45 -0.16
C ALA A 125 11.97 -15.97 -0.60
N THR A 126 11.41 -15.62 -1.76
CA THR A 126 11.38 -14.22 -2.26
C THR A 126 10.59 -13.33 -1.31
N VAL A 127 9.36 -13.74 -0.96
CA VAL A 127 8.53 -13.00 0.00
C VAL A 127 9.25 -12.90 1.35
N ARG A 128 9.93 -13.97 1.78
CA ARG A 128 10.63 -13.97 3.07
C ARG A 128 11.82 -13.03 3.14
N THR A 129 12.62 -12.97 2.09
CA THR A 129 13.77 -12.08 1.99
C THR A 129 13.29 -10.63 1.97
N MET A 130 12.33 -10.31 1.11
CA MET A 130 11.83 -8.95 0.98
C MET A 130 11.11 -8.43 2.22
N ALA A 131 10.25 -9.24 2.85
CA ALA A 131 9.62 -8.85 4.11
C ALA A 131 10.67 -8.50 5.16
N GLY A 132 11.80 -9.21 5.16
CA GLY A 132 12.93 -8.89 6.03
C GLY A 132 13.67 -7.62 5.67
N THR A 133 13.96 -7.40 4.39
CA THR A 133 14.60 -6.16 3.92
C THR A 133 13.73 -4.94 4.25
N ILE A 134 12.43 -5.00 3.97
CA ILE A 134 11.52 -3.88 4.24
C ILE A 134 11.36 -3.68 5.76
N GLY A 135 11.04 -4.74 6.50
CA GLY A 135 10.76 -4.65 7.94
C GLY A 135 11.98 -4.26 8.77
N SER A 136 13.08 -5.01 8.63
CA SER A 136 14.26 -4.79 9.49
C SER A 136 15.18 -3.69 8.99
N THR A 137 15.42 -3.62 7.68
CA THR A 137 16.41 -2.71 7.13
C THR A 137 15.81 -1.33 6.94
N PHE A 138 14.72 -1.22 6.19
CA PHE A 138 14.12 0.09 5.89
C PHE A 138 13.40 0.69 7.09
N GLY A 139 12.66 -0.15 7.83
CA GLY A 139 12.11 0.23 9.12
C GLY A 139 13.18 0.75 10.09
N GLY A 140 14.35 0.11 10.10
CA GLY A 140 15.51 0.54 10.89
C GLY A 140 16.09 1.88 10.42
N VAL A 141 16.23 2.10 9.11
CA VAL A 141 16.71 3.38 8.55
C VAL A 141 15.73 4.52 8.87
N TYR A 142 14.42 4.28 8.73
CA TYR A 142 13.39 5.23 9.14
C TYR A 142 13.46 5.54 10.65
N ALA A 143 13.55 4.50 11.49
CA ALA A 143 13.62 4.65 12.96
C ALA A 143 14.91 5.38 13.43
N ALA A 144 16.00 5.28 12.67
CA ALA A 144 17.23 6.01 12.91
C ALA A 144 17.17 7.48 12.44
N GLY A 145 16.14 7.84 11.65
CA GLY A 145 15.89 9.19 11.22
C GLY A 145 15.43 10.10 12.35
N THR A 146 15.32 11.38 12.00
CA THR A 146 14.83 12.44 12.89
C THR A 146 13.63 13.10 12.26
N ALA A 147 12.60 13.39 13.05
CA ALA A 147 11.40 14.03 12.56
C ALA A 147 11.70 15.38 11.92
N THR A 148 11.08 15.63 10.77
CA THR A 148 11.11 16.95 10.15
C THR A 148 10.39 17.99 11.02
N GLY A 149 10.62 19.26 10.73
CA GLY A 149 9.99 20.36 11.48
C GLY A 149 8.48 20.48 11.24
N ASN A 150 7.94 19.96 10.13
CA ASN A 150 6.52 20.09 9.80
C ASN A 150 5.73 18.79 10.02
N ASN A 151 6.37 17.63 9.96
CA ASN A 151 5.72 16.33 10.12
C ASN A 151 6.46 15.45 11.14
N SER A 152 5.79 15.15 12.26
CA SER A 152 6.33 14.26 13.31
C SER A 152 6.43 12.80 12.89
N ALA A 153 5.74 12.40 11.82
CA ALA A 153 5.83 11.09 11.20
C ALA A 153 6.70 11.11 9.94
N GLY A 154 7.31 12.25 9.58
CA GLY A 154 8.13 12.41 8.38
C GLY A 154 9.61 12.56 8.70
N THR A 155 10.49 11.95 7.91
CA THR A 155 11.94 12.12 8.01
C THR A 155 12.60 12.21 6.62
N LEU A 156 13.82 12.75 6.59
CA LEU A 156 14.66 12.83 5.39
C LEU A 156 15.83 11.87 5.53
N ILE A 157 16.03 11.03 4.53
CA ILE A 157 17.10 10.04 4.47
C ILE A 157 17.95 10.30 3.23
N SER A 158 19.27 10.26 3.39
CA SER A 158 20.19 10.40 2.25
C SER A 158 20.11 9.15 1.36
N THR A 159 19.99 9.31 0.04
CA THR A 159 19.99 8.19 -0.93
C THR A 159 21.36 7.52 -1.06
N SER A 160 22.41 8.08 -0.45
CA SER A 160 23.75 7.50 -0.41
C SER A 160 23.95 6.46 0.70
N VAL A 161 22.93 6.21 1.53
CA VAL A 161 23.02 5.17 2.56
C VAL A 161 22.84 3.80 1.93
N THR A 162 23.53 2.78 2.45
CA THR A 162 23.16 1.40 2.16
C THR A 162 21.68 1.23 2.54
N ASN A 163 20.85 0.69 1.65
CA ASN A 163 19.40 0.51 1.82
C ASN A 163 18.56 1.77 1.58
N ASP A 164 18.88 2.50 0.50
CA ASP A 164 18.00 3.54 -0.04
C ASP A 164 16.66 2.95 -0.49
N TYR A 165 15.65 3.79 -0.64
CA TYR A 165 14.34 3.42 -1.14
C TYR A 165 14.40 2.64 -2.47
N THR A 166 15.34 3.01 -3.34
CA THR A 166 15.55 2.34 -4.63
C THR A 166 15.97 0.88 -4.49
N ASP A 167 16.59 0.49 -3.37
CA ASP A 167 16.94 -0.90 -3.05
C ASP A 167 15.72 -1.73 -2.60
N LEU A 168 14.59 -1.07 -2.26
CA LEU A 168 13.35 -1.72 -1.80
C LEU A 168 12.38 -2.06 -2.90
N ILE A 169 12.68 -1.64 -4.13
CA ILE A 169 11.96 -2.08 -5.31
C ILE A 169 12.77 -3.25 -5.82
N PRO A 170 12.33 -4.50 -5.57
CA PRO A 170 13.02 -5.65 -6.12
C PRO A 170 13.17 -5.44 -7.63
N PRO A 171 14.34 -5.72 -8.21
CA PRO A 171 14.53 -5.66 -9.66
C PRO A 171 13.55 -6.57 -10.42
N THR A 172 12.82 -7.45 -9.71
CA THR A 172 11.76 -8.33 -10.22
C THR A 172 10.34 -7.90 -9.84
N ALA A 173 10.10 -6.73 -9.23
CA ALA A 173 8.77 -6.30 -8.79
C ALA A 173 7.76 -6.21 -9.94
N ALA A 174 8.24 -5.87 -11.14
CA ALA A 174 7.47 -5.93 -12.38
C ALA A 174 6.84 -7.31 -12.63
N ASN A 175 7.47 -8.39 -12.15
CA ASN A 175 6.97 -9.75 -12.29
C ASN A 175 5.86 -10.08 -11.28
N TYR A 176 5.67 -9.31 -10.19
CA TYR A 176 4.66 -9.63 -9.16
C TYR A 176 3.22 -9.32 -9.61
N PHE A 177 3.09 -8.58 -10.71
CA PHE A 177 1.83 -8.11 -11.25
C PHE A 177 1.65 -8.48 -12.73
N GLY A 178 2.20 -9.63 -13.15
CA GLY A 178 1.84 -10.24 -14.44
C GLY A 178 2.51 -9.67 -15.69
N GLY A 179 3.74 -9.14 -15.61
CA GLY A 179 4.55 -8.84 -16.80
C GLY A 179 4.21 -7.53 -17.53
N LEU A 180 3.42 -6.65 -16.91
CA LEU A 180 3.31 -5.27 -17.34
C LEU A 180 4.49 -4.45 -16.82
N THR A 181 4.76 -3.29 -17.43
CA THR A 181 5.69 -2.26 -16.94
C THR A 181 5.19 -1.67 -15.62
N ALA A 182 5.17 -2.47 -14.56
CA ALA A 182 4.62 -2.12 -13.26
C ALA A 182 5.71 -1.43 -12.44
N SER A 183 5.75 -0.12 -12.54
CA SER A 183 6.49 0.70 -11.58
C SER A 183 5.74 0.65 -10.26
N THR A 184 6.35 0.06 -9.23
CA THR A 184 5.87 0.18 -7.84
C THR A 184 5.87 1.65 -7.41
N GLU A 185 6.71 2.44 -8.07
CA GLU A 185 6.75 3.90 -8.00
C GLU A 185 5.73 4.57 -8.90
N VAL A 186 5.04 5.54 -8.32
CA VAL A 186 3.99 6.33 -8.95
C VAL A 186 4.34 7.81 -8.79
N ASN A 187 3.91 8.65 -9.72
CA ASN A 187 3.94 10.09 -9.44
C ASN A 187 3.08 10.41 -8.21
N PRO A 188 3.44 11.38 -7.36
CA PRO A 188 2.63 11.79 -6.21
C PRO A 188 1.17 12.13 -6.52
N ASN A 189 0.86 12.60 -7.74
CA ASN A 189 -0.51 12.88 -8.18
C ASN A 189 -1.29 11.65 -8.69
N GLY A 190 -0.66 10.48 -8.70
CA GLY A 190 -1.29 9.23 -9.10
C GLY A 190 -2.03 8.53 -7.98
N THR A 191 -2.57 7.36 -8.31
CA THR A 191 -3.20 6.45 -7.38
C THR A 191 -2.25 5.28 -7.07
N PHE A 192 -2.17 4.94 -5.79
CA PHE A 192 -1.28 3.91 -5.24
C PHE A 192 -2.12 2.70 -4.83
N ASP A 193 -2.32 1.76 -5.75
CA ASP A 193 -3.06 0.53 -5.48
C ASP A 193 -2.20 -0.34 -4.55
N LEU A 194 -2.71 -0.62 -3.35
CA LEU A 194 -2.03 -1.38 -2.31
C LEU A 194 -2.29 -2.89 -2.52
N TYR A 195 -1.21 -3.66 -2.61
CA TYR A 195 -1.28 -5.10 -2.69
C TYR A 195 -0.60 -5.76 -1.49
N ARG A 196 -1.24 -6.80 -0.97
CA ARG A 196 -0.71 -7.72 0.06
C ARG A 196 -0.23 -8.99 -0.61
N ILE A 197 0.94 -9.47 -0.21
CA ILE A 197 1.50 -10.76 -0.66
C ILE A 197 1.86 -11.57 0.57
N LEU A 198 1.28 -12.76 0.70
CA LEU A 198 1.62 -13.71 1.75
C LEU A 198 2.65 -14.73 1.25
N ALA A 199 3.60 -15.11 2.10
CA ALA A 199 4.54 -16.17 1.77
C ALA A 199 3.82 -17.51 1.60
N ASN A 200 4.17 -18.26 0.54
CA ASN A 200 3.64 -19.60 0.30
C ASN A 200 4.25 -20.64 1.26
N ASN A 201 3.74 -20.66 2.49
CA ASN A 201 4.17 -21.59 3.54
C ASN A 201 3.11 -22.67 3.76
N THR A 202 3.55 -23.93 3.84
CA THR A 202 2.73 -25.04 4.32
C THR A 202 2.34 -24.78 5.78
N GLY A 203 1.09 -24.39 6.04
CA GLY A 203 0.58 -24.13 7.40
C GLY A 203 0.05 -22.71 7.66
N ALA A 204 0.04 -21.82 6.67
CA ALA A 204 -0.73 -20.59 6.77
C ALA A 204 -2.24 -20.92 6.78
N THR A 205 -2.95 -20.43 7.79
CA THR A 205 -4.39 -20.65 8.01
C THR A 205 -5.26 -19.64 7.26
N ASP A 206 -4.67 -18.69 6.54
CA ASP A 206 -5.42 -17.68 5.81
C ASP A 206 -6.09 -18.31 4.58
N SER A 207 -7.34 -17.93 4.33
CA SER A 207 -8.20 -18.53 3.30
C SER A 207 -7.85 -18.10 1.87
N VAL A 208 -6.89 -17.18 1.74
CA VAL A 208 -6.56 -16.49 0.50
C VAL A 208 -5.25 -17.05 -0.06
N ALA A 209 -5.16 -17.19 -1.38
CA ALA A 209 -4.07 -17.91 -2.05
C ALA A 209 -2.68 -17.36 -1.67
N ASN A 210 -1.90 -18.15 -0.92
CA ASN A 210 -0.53 -17.77 -0.57
C ASN A 210 0.35 -17.68 -1.82
N GLY A 211 1.34 -16.78 -1.80
CA GLY A 211 2.19 -16.50 -2.97
C GLY A 211 1.45 -15.81 -4.11
N VAL A 212 0.28 -15.23 -3.85
CA VAL A 212 -0.50 -14.42 -4.80
C VAL A 212 -0.67 -13.02 -4.22
N SER A 213 -0.49 -12.00 -5.07
CA SER A 213 -0.75 -10.61 -4.72
C SER A 213 -2.25 -10.35 -4.64
N GLN A 214 -2.70 -9.67 -3.58
CA GLN A 214 -4.11 -9.42 -3.30
C GLN A 214 -4.32 -7.92 -3.12
N TYR A 215 -5.20 -7.32 -3.92
CA TYR A 215 -5.55 -5.91 -3.79
C TYR A 215 -6.24 -5.65 -2.44
N GLN A 216 -5.83 -4.58 -1.75
CA GLN A 216 -6.35 -4.18 -0.43
C GLN A 216 -7.07 -2.83 -0.45
N GLY A 217 -6.90 -2.05 -1.51
CA GLY A 217 -7.40 -0.68 -1.60
C GLY A 217 -6.40 0.21 -2.32
N ALA A 218 -6.64 1.51 -2.30
CA ALA A 218 -5.79 2.47 -2.97
C ALA A 218 -5.58 3.73 -2.13
N PHE A 219 -4.35 4.23 -2.13
CA PHE A 219 -4.05 5.55 -1.58
C PHE A 219 -4.09 6.61 -2.67
N THR A 220 -4.43 7.83 -2.25
CA THR A 220 -4.27 9.05 -3.05
C THR A 220 -3.67 10.13 -2.19
N ILE A 221 -2.92 11.03 -2.82
CA ILE A 221 -2.33 12.19 -2.16
C ILE A 221 -2.89 13.42 -2.86
N SER A 222 -3.37 14.41 -2.10
CA SER A 222 -3.76 15.70 -2.66
C SER A 222 -2.55 16.64 -2.76
N SER A 223 -2.65 17.69 -3.56
CA SER A 223 -1.63 18.74 -3.62
C SER A 223 -1.42 19.47 -2.28
N GLY A 224 -2.41 19.39 -1.37
CA GLY A 224 -2.30 19.87 0.02
C GLY A 224 -1.59 18.90 0.96
N GLY A 225 -1.13 17.75 0.47
CA GLY A 225 -0.44 16.73 1.27
C GLY A 225 -1.38 15.89 2.14
N VAL A 226 -2.69 15.93 1.89
CA VAL A 226 -3.64 15.02 2.54
C VAL A 226 -3.53 13.65 1.88
N VAL A 227 -3.26 12.63 2.69
CA VAL A 227 -3.22 11.23 2.26
C VAL A 227 -4.55 10.58 2.62
N SER A 228 -5.19 9.95 1.64
CA SER A 228 -6.46 9.25 1.79
C SER A 228 -6.29 7.79 1.38
N PHE A 229 -7.13 6.91 1.92
CA PHE A 229 -7.18 5.49 1.56
C PHE A 229 -8.60 5.07 1.22
N ASN A 230 -8.78 4.33 0.13
CA ASN A 230 -10.06 3.75 -0.24
C ASN A 230 -9.93 2.23 -0.37
N SER A 231 -10.61 1.48 0.51
CA SER A 231 -10.67 0.02 0.48
C SER A 231 -11.66 -0.52 -0.56
N ASP A 232 -12.55 0.32 -1.08
CA ASP A 232 -13.56 -0.11 -2.03
C ASP A 232 -12.88 -0.51 -3.33
N VAL A 233 -12.82 -1.82 -3.56
CA VAL A 233 -12.61 -2.35 -4.90
C VAL A 233 -13.75 -1.79 -5.74
N ALA A 234 -13.45 -1.12 -6.85
CA ALA A 234 -14.44 -0.75 -7.87
C ALA A 234 -15.09 -1.98 -8.57
N SER A 235 -15.28 -3.08 -7.83
CA SER A 235 -16.18 -4.19 -8.10
C SER A 235 -17.57 -3.94 -7.52
N ALA A 236 -17.96 -2.68 -7.29
CA ALA A 236 -19.35 -2.30 -7.44
C ALA A 236 -19.69 -2.42 -8.94
N VAL A 237 -19.81 -3.66 -9.42
CA VAL A 237 -20.85 -3.97 -10.41
C VAL A 237 -22.08 -3.29 -9.81
N PRO A 238 -22.69 -2.31 -10.48
CA PRO A 238 -24.00 -1.87 -10.06
C PRO A 238 -24.82 -3.16 -10.07
N GLU A 239 -25.14 -3.71 -8.89
CA GLU A 239 -26.13 -4.77 -8.82
C GLU A 239 -27.29 -4.19 -9.62
N PRO A 240 -27.72 -4.82 -10.74
CA PRO A 240 -28.86 -4.30 -11.47
C PRO A 240 -29.96 -4.19 -10.43
N SER A 241 -30.32 -2.94 -10.13
CA SER A 241 -31.02 -2.60 -8.90
C SER A 241 -32.15 -3.61 -8.69
N ARG A 242 -32.31 -4.14 -7.47
CA ARG A 242 -33.35 -5.15 -7.18
C ARG A 242 -34.73 -4.69 -7.69
N PHE A 243 -34.93 -3.38 -7.85
CA PHE A 243 -36.05 -2.72 -8.52
C PHE A 243 -36.23 -3.07 -10.02
N VAL A 244 -35.16 -3.21 -10.82
CA VAL A 244 -35.23 -3.65 -12.22
C VAL A 244 -35.64 -5.13 -12.33
N LEU A 245 -35.15 -5.99 -11.42
CA LEU A 245 -35.56 -7.40 -11.39
C LEU A 245 -37.02 -7.58 -10.93
N LEU A 246 -37.45 -6.81 -9.92
CA LEU A 246 -38.85 -6.73 -9.49
C LEU A 246 -39.76 -6.15 -10.60
N GLY A 247 -39.30 -5.12 -11.31
CA GLY A 247 -40.03 -4.49 -12.42
C GLY A 247 -40.24 -5.45 -13.60
N LEU A 248 -39.22 -6.20 -14.01
CA LEU A 248 -39.33 -7.21 -15.07
C LEU A 248 -40.16 -8.42 -14.64
N GLY A 249 -40.03 -8.87 -13.39
CA GLY A 249 -40.82 -9.98 -12.84
C GLY A 249 -42.33 -9.68 -12.78
N LEU A 250 -42.71 -8.47 -12.32
CA LEU A 250 -44.11 -8.02 -12.29
C LEU A 250 -44.68 -7.79 -13.69
N SER A 251 -43.89 -7.23 -14.61
CA SER A 251 -44.30 -7.01 -16.01
C SER A 251 -44.60 -8.32 -16.74
N GLY A 252 -43.78 -9.36 -16.52
CA GLY A 252 -43.99 -10.69 -17.09
C GLY A 252 -45.25 -11.37 -16.58
N LEU A 253 -45.55 -11.28 -15.28
CA LEU A 253 -46.77 -11.83 -14.68
C LEU A 253 -48.04 -11.10 -15.16
N LEU A 254 -47.98 -9.77 -15.32
CA LEU A 254 -49.09 -8.97 -15.83
C LEU A 254 -49.38 -9.25 -17.31
N MET A 255 -48.33 -9.44 -18.14
CA MET A 255 -48.50 -9.84 -19.54
C MET A 255 -49.07 -11.26 -19.70
N ARG A 256 -48.69 -12.20 -18.83
CA ARG A 256 -49.26 -13.56 -18.83
C ARG A 256 -50.75 -13.57 -18.45
N ARG A 257 -51.20 -12.68 -17.56
CA ARG A 257 -52.62 -12.54 -17.20
C ARG A 257 -53.45 -11.95 -18.34
N ARG A 258 -52.88 -11.05 -19.14
CA ARG A 258 -53.56 -10.43 -20.29
C ARG A 258 -53.81 -11.40 -21.45
N ARG A 259 -52.94 -12.41 -21.64
CA ARG A 259 -53.10 -13.44 -22.69
C ARG A 259 -54.10 -14.56 -22.36
N ARG A 260 -54.73 -14.56 -21.18
CA ARG A 260 -55.80 -15.52 -20.81
C ARG A 260 -57.22 -14.97 -20.99
N LYS A 261 -57.37 -13.72 -21.43
CA LYS A 261 -58.67 -13.06 -21.67
C LYS A 261 -58.87 -12.59 -23.11
N ALA A 262 -58.03 -13.08 -24.04
CA ALA A 262 -58.25 -12.97 -25.48
C ALA A 262 -58.54 -14.38 -26.01
#